data_AF-A0A919B1H0-F1
#
_entry.id   AF-A0A919B1H0-F1
#
_cell.length_a   1.000
_cell.length_b   1.000
_cell.length_c   1.000
_cell.angle_alpha   90.00
_cell.angle_beta   90.00
_cell.angle_gamma   90.00
#
_symmetry.space_group_name_H-M   'P 1'
#
loop_
_entity.id
_entity.type
_entity.pdbx_description
1 polymer ?
#
loop_
_entity_poly.entity_id
_entity_poly.type
_entity_poly.pdbx_seq_one_letter_code
_entity_poly.pdbx_strand_id
1 'polypeptide(L)'
;MGRQRGGSAQERFEFRSAIDMARALPNLFRPISAQPKTLTSDERQSLAQCEAAVDTLKWAFWLAGKALQIIRDSRLYRAEHNSFEDYCWTRWGMKANYAGKLIRTWQVAEALFDLASNDSVPIGTPRLSLEQAKKANQAQVWELVSVRETWSVEEAVFVYATVAASDVPVTAEVLRGAVNALPKGEEFDKEVAKAAIHAFLDNWSDEKIEGEVDITARAQKAVSMPWVRRLARKDRAAAERYLNALEAEIAKCREQLTEPAKPKRGSGEAAEPQDRTVEAADKPEALKAGTETPEPAAA
;
A
#
# COMPACT_ATOMS: atom_id res chain seq x y z
N MET A 1 42.64 23.10 -6.18
CA MET A 1 41.25 23.53 -6.42
C MET A 1 40.61 22.55 -7.41
N GLY A 2 39.99 21.48 -6.91
CA GLY A 2 39.33 20.46 -7.72
C GLY A 2 37.84 20.48 -7.45
N ARG A 3 37.04 20.76 -8.48
CA ARG A 3 35.59 20.96 -8.45
C ARG A 3 34.87 19.81 -7.74
N GLN A 4 34.14 20.13 -6.66
CA GLN A 4 33.09 19.26 -6.13
C GLN A 4 32.01 19.10 -7.21
N ARG A 5 31.80 17.86 -7.66
CA ARG A 5 30.60 17.47 -8.40
C ARG A 5 29.44 17.58 -7.40
N GLY A 6 28.65 18.64 -7.52
CA GLY A 6 27.37 18.74 -6.83
C GLY A 6 26.53 17.54 -7.23
N GLY A 7 26.13 16.73 -6.25
CA GLY A 7 25.11 15.71 -6.46
C GLY A 7 23.87 16.40 -7.03
N SER A 8 23.43 15.95 -8.19
CA SER A 8 22.21 16.45 -8.81
C SER A 8 21.06 16.21 -7.85
N ALA A 9 20.48 17.29 -7.35
CA ALA A 9 19.14 17.27 -6.78
C ALA A 9 18.25 16.55 -7.80
N GLN A 10 17.62 15.44 -7.39
CA GLN A 10 16.64 14.71 -8.19
C GLN A 10 15.79 15.73 -8.96
N GLU A 11 15.88 15.70 -10.30
CA GLU A 11 14.96 16.42 -11.17
C GLU A 11 13.57 15.92 -10.81
N ARG A 12 12.87 16.67 -9.96
CA ARG A 12 11.45 16.46 -9.71
C ARG A 12 10.81 16.71 -11.05
N PHE A 13 10.44 15.64 -11.75
CA PHE A 13 9.76 15.74 -13.03
C PHE A 13 8.53 16.65 -12.86
N GLU A 14 8.60 17.88 -13.33
CA GLU A 14 7.51 18.85 -13.31
C GLU A 14 6.49 18.46 -14.38
N PHE A 15 5.76 17.38 -14.13
CA PHE A 15 4.63 17.01 -14.98
C PHE A 15 3.49 18.02 -14.77
N ARG A 16 3.04 18.62 -15.87
CA ARG A 16 1.94 19.61 -15.87
C ARG A 16 0.58 19.00 -15.51
N SER A 17 0.41 17.69 -15.72
CA SER A 17 -0.79 16.94 -15.35
C SER A 17 -0.49 15.47 -15.06
N ALA A 18 -1.42 14.79 -14.38
CA ALA A 18 -1.34 13.34 -14.17
C ALA A 18 -1.38 12.54 -15.49
N ILE A 19 -2.01 13.09 -16.54
CA ILE A 19 -2.04 12.48 -17.87
C ILE A 19 -0.65 12.54 -18.50
N ASP A 20 0.05 13.67 -18.36
CA ASP A 20 1.41 13.83 -18.87
C ASP A 20 2.38 12.90 -18.13
N MET A 21 2.24 12.79 -16.81
CA MET A 21 2.99 11.83 -16.00
C MET A 21 2.73 10.39 -16.48
N ALA A 22 1.47 10.00 -16.69
CA ALA A 22 1.12 8.67 -17.16
C ALA A 22 1.66 8.36 -18.56
N ARG A 23 1.69 9.34 -19.47
CA ARG A 23 2.26 9.21 -20.82
C ARG A 23 3.78 9.14 -20.83
N ALA A 24 4.43 9.73 -19.82
CA ALA A 24 5.88 9.69 -19.67
C ALA A 24 6.39 8.39 -19.05
N LEU A 25 5.51 7.60 -18.40
CA LEU A 25 5.88 6.30 -17.86
C LEU A 25 6.26 5.33 -18.99
N PRO A 26 7.19 4.39 -18.72
CA PRO A 26 7.56 3.38 -19.70
C PRO A 26 6.35 2.52 -20.10
N ASN A 27 6.27 2.16 -21.38
CA ASN A 27 5.29 1.18 -21.88
C ASN A 27 5.47 -0.15 -21.15
N LEU A 28 4.41 -0.95 -21.05
CA LEU A 28 4.49 -2.29 -20.47
C LEU A 28 5.60 -3.11 -21.16
N PHE A 29 6.61 -3.50 -20.38
CA PHE A 29 7.73 -4.32 -20.85
C PHE A 29 7.86 -5.58 -19.98
N ARG A 30 8.33 -6.68 -20.59
CA ARG A 30 8.73 -7.86 -19.80
C ARG A 30 10.05 -7.55 -19.09
N PRO A 31 10.31 -8.16 -17.92
CA PRO A 31 11.62 -8.06 -17.27
C PRO A 31 12.74 -8.34 -18.28
N ILE A 32 13.66 -7.39 -18.38
CA ILE A 32 14.87 -7.46 -19.20
C ILE A 32 15.79 -8.52 -18.61
N SER A 33 15.83 -8.62 -17.28
CA SER A 33 16.50 -9.71 -16.56
C SER A 33 15.56 -10.91 -16.37
N ALA A 34 16.02 -12.10 -16.71
CA ALA A 34 15.33 -13.36 -16.39
C ALA A 34 15.58 -13.82 -14.94
N GLN A 35 16.46 -13.15 -14.19
CA GLN A 35 16.79 -13.53 -12.82
C GLN A 35 15.78 -12.93 -11.82
N PRO A 36 15.28 -13.73 -10.86
CA PRO A 36 14.11 -13.37 -10.05
C PRO A 36 14.33 -12.27 -9.01
N LYS A 37 15.58 -11.86 -8.72
CA LYS A 37 15.90 -10.89 -7.65
C LYS A 37 16.82 -9.75 -8.09
N THR A 38 17.23 -9.68 -9.36
CA THR A 38 18.21 -8.71 -9.83
C THR A 38 17.61 -7.83 -10.92
N LEU A 39 17.53 -6.54 -10.64
CA LEU A 39 17.11 -5.52 -11.61
C LEU A 39 18.32 -4.96 -12.36
N THR A 40 18.21 -4.86 -13.69
CA THR A 40 19.14 -4.10 -14.54
C THR A 40 19.09 -2.61 -14.23
N SER A 41 20.03 -1.83 -14.77
CA SER A 41 20.02 -0.36 -14.60
C SER A 41 18.72 0.25 -15.13
N ASP A 42 18.27 -0.18 -16.30
CA ASP A 42 17.05 0.32 -16.96
C ASP A 42 15.79 -0.07 -16.19
N GLU A 43 15.75 -1.29 -15.63
CA GLU A 43 14.66 -1.75 -14.78
C GLU A 43 14.57 -0.95 -13.47
N ARG A 44 15.72 -0.62 -12.86
CA ARG A 44 15.75 0.25 -11.66
C ARG A 44 15.27 1.66 -11.96
N GLN A 45 15.68 2.22 -13.11
CA GLN A 45 15.22 3.53 -13.53
C GLN A 45 13.70 3.54 -13.78
N SER A 46 13.19 2.50 -14.45
CA SER A 46 11.75 2.32 -14.68
C SER A 46 10.98 2.15 -13.37
N LEU A 47 11.51 1.35 -12.43
CA LEU A 47 10.94 1.20 -11.09
C LEU A 47 10.87 2.55 -10.36
N ALA A 48 11.95 3.32 -10.35
CA ALA A 48 11.98 4.64 -9.70
C ALA A 48 10.95 5.62 -10.30
N GLN A 49 10.75 5.60 -11.62
CA GLN A 49 9.72 6.43 -12.28
C GLN A 49 8.31 5.99 -11.88
N CYS A 50 8.04 4.68 -11.88
CA CYS A 50 6.77 4.13 -11.43
C CYS A 50 6.49 4.43 -9.96
N GLU A 51 7.50 4.28 -9.09
CA GLU A 51 7.39 4.61 -7.66
C GLU A 51 7.12 6.09 -7.43
N ALA A 52 7.75 6.99 -8.19
CA ALA A 52 7.47 8.43 -8.10
C ALA A 52 6.01 8.76 -8.51
N ALA A 53 5.49 8.10 -9.55
CA ALA A 53 4.09 8.25 -9.95
C ALA A 53 3.12 7.72 -8.87
N VAL A 54 3.42 6.57 -8.27
CA VAL A 54 2.63 6.01 -7.15
C VAL A 54 2.72 6.89 -5.90
N ASP A 55 3.89 7.46 -5.60
CA ASP A 55 4.06 8.36 -4.45
C ASP A 55 3.20 9.62 -4.61
N THR A 56 3.03 10.12 -5.84
CA THR A 56 2.15 11.26 -6.15
C THR A 56 0.69 10.99 -5.76
N LEU A 57 0.20 9.75 -5.88
CA LEU A 57 -1.17 9.39 -5.49
C LEU A 57 -1.43 9.60 -3.99
N LYS A 58 -0.42 9.35 -3.16
CA LYS A 58 -0.53 9.54 -1.71
C LYS A 58 -0.79 11.01 -1.37
N TRP A 59 -0.27 11.91 -2.18
CA TRP A 59 -0.44 13.35 -2.08
C TRP A 59 -1.64 13.89 -2.89
N ALA A 60 -2.44 13.05 -3.52
CA ALA A 60 -3.55 13.57 -4.34
C ALA A 60 -4.74 14.03 -3.47
N PHE A 61 -5.04 13.30 -2.39
CA PHE A 61 -6.29 13.53 -1.63
C PHE A 61 -6.23 14.79 -0.76
N TRP A 62 -5.11 15.06 -0.09
CA TRP A 62 -4.93 16.30 0.69
C TRP A 62 -4.91 17.54 -0.22
N LEU A 63 -4.22 17.49 -1.37
CA LEU A 63 -4.20 18.55 -2.38
C LEU A 63 -5.62 18.85 -2.88
N ALA A 64 -6.38 17.79 -3.21
CA ALA A 64 -7.78 17.93 -3.59
C ALA A 64 -8.62 18.57 -2.46
N GLY A 65 -8.42 18.15 -1.20
CA GLY A 65 -9.09 18.73 -0.04
C GLY A 65 -8.82 20.23 0.12
N LYS A 66 -7.56 20.65 0.05
CA LYS A 66 -7.14 22.06 0.14
C LYS A 66 -7.73 22.89 -1.00
N ALA A 67 -7.64 22.40 -2.24
CA ALA A 67 -8.20 23.07 -3.41
C ALA A 67 -9.74 23.20 -3.31
N LEU A 68 -10.43 22.13 -2.92
CA LEU A 68 -11.88 22.14 -2.72
C LEU A 68 -12.29 23.13 -1.62
N GLN A 69 -11.51 23.24 -0.55
CA GLN A 69 -11.76 24.23 0.50
C GLN A 69 -11.62 25.65 -0.05
N ILE A 70 -10.54 25.96 -0.77
CA ILE A 70 -10.32 27.29 -1.38
C ILE A 70 -11.48 27.63 -2.32
N ILE A 71 -11.87 26.71 -3.19
CA ILE A 71 -13.00 26.88 -4.11
C ILE A 71 -14.30 27.17 -3.36
N ARG A 72 -14.59 26.40 -2.30
CA ARG A 72 -15.81 26.55 -1.50
C ARG A 72 -15.84 27.87 -0.74
N ASP A 73 -14.81 28.11 0.06
CA ASP A 73 -14.76 29.20 1.03
C ASP A 73 -14.58 30.56 0.32
N SER A 74 -13.84 30.60 -0.80
CA SER A 74 -13.73 31.79 -1.65
C SER A 74 -14.89 31.93 -2.65
N ARG A 75 -15.81 30.96 -2.65
CA ARG A 75 -16.96 30.85 -3.55
C ARG A 75 -16.58 30.98 -5.03
N LEU A 76 -15.50 30.32 -5.46
CA LEU A 76 -15.01 30.36 -6.86
C LEU A 76 -15.98 29.66 -7.82
N TYR A 77 -16.77 28.71 -7.31
CA TYR A 77 -17.81 28.01 -8.07
C TYR A 77 -18.92 28.93 -8.59
N ARG A 78 -19.11 30.12 -8.00
CA ARG A 78 -20.21 31.05 -8.30
C ARG A 78 -20.22 31.59 -9.73
N ALA A 79 -19.12 31.42 -10.46
CA ALA A 79 -19.02 31.85 -11.86
C ALA A 79 -19.97 31.06 -12.77
N GLU A 80 -20.17 29.76 -12.48
CA GLU A 80 -20.92 28.84 -13.34
C GLU A 80 -21.98 28.04 -12.58
N HIS A 81 -21.93 28.00 -11.24
CA HIS A 81 -22.80 27.15 -10.42
C HIS A 81 -23.45 27.92 -9.27
N ASN A 82 -24.69 27.54 -8.96
CA ASN A 82 -25.48 28.16 -7.89
C ASN A 82 -25.06 27.69 -6.49
N SER A 83 -24.50 26.49 -6.37
CA SER A 83 -24.03 25.93 -5.10
C SER A 83 -22.74 25.14 -5.26
N PHE A 84 -22.03 24.94 -4.16
CA PHE A 84 -20.79 24.15 -4.14
C PHE A 84 -21.08 22.66 -4.44
N GLU A 85 -22.22 22.15 -3.98
CA GLU A 85 -22.66 20.79 -4.20
C GLU A 85 -22.88 20.51 -5.69
N ASP A 86 -23.56 21.42 -6.39
CA ASP A 86 -23.78 21.33 -7.83
C ASP A 86 -22.45 21.39 -8.60
N TYR A 87 -21.55 22.29 -8.20
CA TYR A 87 -20.21 22.35 -8.76
C TYR A 87 -19.44 21.03 -8.59
N CYS A 88 -19.42 20.46 -7.37
CA CYS A 88 -18.73 19.20 -7.11
C CYS A 88 -19.27 18.05 -7.96
N TRP A 89 -20.59 17.98 -8.12
CA TRP A 89 -21.23 16.95 -8.92
C TRP A 89 -20.96 17.15 -10.41
N THR A 90 -21.25 18.34 -10.94
CA THR A 90 -21.21 18.64 -12.37
C THR A 90 -19.77 18.65 -12.90
N ARG A 91 -18.81 19.20 -12.15
CA ARG A 91 -17.41 19.28 -12.60
C ARG A 91 -16.61 18.01 -12.34
N TRP A 92 -16.85 17.34 -11.21
CA TRP A 92 -15.98 16.27 -10.71
C TRP A 92 -16.67 14.91 -10.52
N GLY A 93 -17.98 14.81 -10.78
CA GLY A 93 -18.76 13.59 -10.49
C GLY A 93 -18.77 13.23 -9.01
N MET A 94 -18.51 14.20 -8.13
CA MET A 94 -18.21 13.99 -6.73
C MET A 94 -19.39 14.38 -5.86
N LYS A 95 -19.83 13.48 -4.97
CA LYS A 95 -20.84 13.84 -3.96
C LYS A 95 -20.26 14.84 -2.97
N ALA A 96 -21.06 15.85 -2.60
CA ALA A 96 -20.67 16.87 -1.63
C ALA A 96 -20.17 16.31 -0.29
N ASN A 97 -20.75 15.21 0.19
CA ASN A 97 -20.29 14.55 1.42
C ASN A 97 -18.85 14.03 1.30
N TYR A 98 -18.43 13.55 0.13
CA TYR A 98 -17.05 13.11 -0.10
C TYR A 98 -16.10 14.31 -0.23
N ALA A 99 -16.52 15.36 -0.93
CA ALA A 99 -15.77 16.62 -0.99
C ALA A 99 -15.56 17.21 0.41
N GLY A 100 -16.60 17.24 1.24
CA GLY A 100 -16.54 17.67 2.63
C GLY A 100 -15.59 16.81 3.48
N LYS A 101 -15.55 15.49 3.27
CA LYS A 101 -14.55 14.63 3.92
C LYS A 101 -13.13 15.05 3.53
N LEU A 102 -12.84 15.23 2.24
CA LEU A 102 -11.52 15.68 1.78
C LEU A 102 -11.13 17.02 2.42
N ILE A 103 -12.05 18.00 2.44
CA ILE A 103 -11.85 19.32 3.05
C ILE A 103 -11.51 19.23 4.54
N ARG A 104 -12.14 18.33 5.30
CA ARG A 104 -11.84 18.19 6.73
C ARG A 104 -10.50 17.51 7.02
N THR A 105 -9.95 16.80 6.04
CA THR A 105 -8.84 15.86 6.28
C THR A 105 -7.48 16.41 5.87
N TRP A 106 -7.43 17.34 4.92
CA TRP A 106 -6.15 17.74 4.32
C TRP A 106 -5.19 18.41 5.31
N GLN A 107 -5.70 19.15 6.30
CA GLN A 107 -4.85 19.81 7.30
C GLN A 107 -4.10 18.82 8.20
N VAL A 108 -4.74 17.70 8.55
CA VAL A 108 -4.07 16.64 9.33
C VAL A 108 -3.00 15.95 8.49
N ALA A 109 -3.32 15.67 7.21
CA ALA A 109 -2.33 15.11 6.29
C ALA A 109 -1.14 16.04 6.06
N GLU A 110 -1.39 17.37 5.97
CA GLU A 110 -0.35 18.38 5.83
C GLU A 110 0.56 18.43 7.06
N ALA A 111 -0.03 18.50 8.24
CA ALA A 111 0.74 18.53 9.47
C ALA A 111 1.55 17.25 9.72
N LEU A 112 1.04 16.06 9.33
CA LEU A 112 1.81 14.81 9.38
C LEU A 112 3.04 14.85 8.47
N PHE A 113 2.93 15.48 7.30
CA PHE A 113 4.04 15.63 6.37
C PHE A 113 5.09 16.63 6.87
N ASP A 114 4.64 17.78 7.37
CA ASP A 114 5.51 18.82 7.91
C ASP A 114 6.29 18.32 9.14
N LEU A 115 5.62 17.55 10.01
CA LEU A 115 6.25 16.87 11.15
C LEU A 115 7.40 15.95 10.70
N ALA A 116 7.15 15.16 9.66
CA ALA A 116 8.14 14.22 9.13
C ALA A 116 9.29 14.90 8.37
N SER A 117 9.05 16.08 7.81
CA SER A 117 10.04 16.88 7.09
C SER A 117 10.98 17.66 8.02
N ASN A 118 10.79 17.56 9.34
CA ASN A 118 11.50 18.27 10.41
C ASN A 118 11.32 19.80 10.40
N ASP A 119 10.32 20.33 9.69
CA ASP A 119 10.08 21.77 9.63
C ASP A 119 9.41 22.30 10.91
N SER A 120 8.67 21.44 11.63
CA SER A 120 8.07 21.77 12.92
C SER A 120 7.69 20.50 13.70
N VAL A 121 8.28 20.31 14.89
CA VAL A 121 7.88 19.24 15.83
C VAL A 121 7.19 19.87 17.04
N PRO A 122 5.87 19.67 17.23
CA PRO A 122 5.19 20.17 18.43
C PRO A 122 5.74 19.48 19.68
N ILE A 123 5.96 20.25 20.75
CA ILE A 123 6.55 19.77 22.00
C ILE A 123 5.75 18.58 22.56
N GLY A 124 6.46 17.53 22.99
CA GLY A 124 5.87 16.30 23.54
C GLY A 124 5.37 15.31 22.49
N THR A 125 5.37 15.66 21.20
CA THR A 125 4.95 14.74 20.13
C THR A 125 6.06 13.72 19.85
N PRO A 126 5.74 12.41 19.80
CA PRO A 126 6.71 11.40 19.38
C PRO A 126 7.28 11.72 18.00
N ARG A 127 8.58 11.43 17.80
CA ARG A 127 9.22 11.67 16.51
C ARG A 127 8.69 10.70 15.47
N LEU A 128 8.13 11.24 14.40
CA LEU A 128 7.64 10.46 13.26
C LEU A 128 8.70 10.46 12.14
N SER A 129 9.09 9.28 11.65
CA SER A 129 9.98 9.22 10.49
C SER A 129 9.25 9.62 9.21
N LEU A 130 9.99 10.15 8.23
CA LEU A 130 9.45 10.48 6.91
C LEU A 130 8.80 9.27 6.23
N GLU A 131 9.34 8.07 6.42
CA GLU A 131 8.73 6.85 5.90
C GLU A 131 7.38 6.53 6.54
N GLN A 132 7.22 6.72 7.86
CA GLN A 132 5.96 6.48 8.55
C GLN A 132 4.89 7.50 8.16
N ALA A 133 5.25 8.78 8.01
CA ALA A 133 4.33 9.81 7.52
C ALA A 133 3.89 9.54 6.08
N LYS A 134 4.82 9.13 5.21
CA LYS A 134 4.53 8.74 3.82
C LYS A 134 3.66 7.49 3.69
N LYS A 135 3.49 6.70 4.73
CA LYS A 135 2.60 5.54 4.75
C LYS A 135 1.18 5.90 5.17
N ALA A 136 0.95 7.11 5.69
CA ALA A 136 -0.37 7.60 6.03
C ALA A 136 -1.25 7.65 4.78
N ASN A 137 -2.38 6.95 4.81
CA ASN A 137 -3.37 6.95 3.75
C ASN A 137 -4.63 7.71 4.17
N GLN A 138 -5.48 8.01 3.19
CA GLN A 138 -6.72 8.75 3.38
C GLN A 138 -7.61 8.16 4.47
N ALA A 139 -7.78 6.83 4.51
CA ALA A 139 -8.67 6.18 5.47
C ALA A 139 -8.16 6.31 6.92
N GLN A 140 -6.85 6.22 7.13
CA GLN A 140 -6.23 6.45 8.44
C GLN A 140 -6.43 7.90 8.91
N VAL A 141 -6.15 8.87 8.04
CA VAL A 141 -6.26 10.30 8.36
C VAL A 141 -7.71 10.69 8.66
N TRP A 142 -8.69 10.02 8.05
CA TRP A 142 -10.11 10.25 8.32
C TRP A 142 -10.50 9.98 9.77
N GLU A 143 -9.90 8.97 10.40
CA GLU A 143 -10.22 8.61 11.79
C GLU A 143 -9.71 9.68 12.77
N LEU A 144 -8.74 10.50 12.36
CA LEU A 144 -8.18 11.60 13.15
C LEU A 144 -8.97 12.91 13.01
N VAL A 145 -9.93 12.99 12.09
CA VAL A 145 -10.71 14.22 11.85
C VAL A 145 -11.50 14.62 13.09
N SER A 146 -12.09 13.65 13.80
CA SER A 146 -12.83 13.92 15.02
C SER A 146 -11.94 14.54 16.09
N VAL A 147 -10.70 14.08 16.23
CA VAL A 147 -9.72 14.65 17.15
C VAL A 147 -9.40 16.09 16.76
N ARG A 148 -9.13 16.34 15.48
CA ARG A 148 -8.91 17.70 14.95
C ARG A 148 -10.09 18.64 15.25
N GLU A 149 -11.31 18.16 15.05
CA GLU A 149 -12.52 18.97 15.23
C GLU A 149 -12.87 19.21 16.70
N THR A 150 -12.43 18.31 17.60
CA THR A 150 -12.68 18.41 19.03
C THR A 150 -11.62 19.25 19.75
N TRP A 151 -10.35 19.08 19.38
CA TRP A 151 -9.21 19.74 20.03
C TRP A 151 -8.42 20.58 19.02
N SER A 152 -7.45 20.01 18.31
CA SER A 152 -6.77 20.68 17.20
C SER A 152 -6.01 19.71 16.28
N VAL A 153 -5.40 20.27 15.23
CA VAL A 153 -4.55 19.52 14.30
C VAL A 153 -3.34 18.90 15.00
N GLU A 154 -2.77 19.57 16.00
CA GLU A 154 -1.61 19.08 16.74
C GLU A 154 -1.93 17.80 17.52
N GLU A 155 -3.09 17.73 18.16
CA GLU A 155 -3.54 16.55 18.90
C GLU A 155 -3.84 15.39 17.96
N ALA A 156 -4.42 15.67 16.79
CA ALA A 156 -4.63 14.65 15.76
C ALA A 156 -3.30 14.02 15.29
N VAL A 157 -2.28 14.86 15.09
CA VAL A 157 -0.92 14.42 14.75
C VAL A 157 -0.27 13.65 15.91
N PHE A 158 -0.48 14.10 17.15
CA PHE A 158 0.01 13.43 18.35
C PHE A 158 -0.54 12.00 18.48
N VAL A 159 -1.84 11.81 18.25
CA VAL A 159 -2.48 10.48 18.28
C VAL A 159 -1.85 9.56 17.25
N TYR A 160 -1.70 10.03 16.00
CA TYR A 160 -1.06 9.24 14.95
C TYR A 160 0.38 8.88 15.30
N ALA A 161 1.18 9.86 15.75
CA ALA A 161 2.58 9.66 16.08
C ALA A 161 2.75 8.68 17.26
N THR A 162 1.84 8.73 18.24
CA THR A 162 1.83 7.79 19.38
C THR A 162 1.55 6.36 18.93
N VAL A 163 0.54 6.16 18.07
CA VAL A 163 0.26 4.83 17.51
C VAL A 163 1.42 4.36 16.62
N ALA A 164 1.98 5.24 15.79
CA ALA A 164 3.09 4.92 14.89
C ALA A 164 4.42 4.61 15.61
N ALA A 165 4.57 5.04 16.87
CA ALA A 165 5.71 4.72 17.71
C ALA A 165 5.61 3.34 18.40
N SER A 166 4.46 2.68 18.30
CA SER A 166 4.25 1.32 18.81
C SER A 166 4.61 0.26 17.76
N ASP A 167 4.67 -1.01 18.18
CA ASP A 167 4.87 -2.15 17.27
C ASP A 167 3.59 -2.58 16.54
N VAL A 168 2.45 -1.93 16.81
CA VAL A 168 1.16 -2.21 16.19
C VAL A 168 1.08 -1.55 14.81
N PRO A 169 0.62 -2.26 13.75
CA PRO A 169 0.43 -1.65 12.45
C PRO A 169 -0.60 -0.51 12.52
N VAL A 170 -0.22 0.67 12.03
CA VAL A 170 -1.11 1.84 11.98
C VAL A 170 -2.19 1.59 10.92
N THR A 171 -3.34 1.02 11.32
CA THR A 171 -4.50 0.83 10.43
C THR A 171 -5.60 1.83 10.78
N ALA A 172 -6.58 2.03 9.89
CA ALA A 172 -7.74 2.87 10.19
C ALA A 172 -8.53 2.31 11.39
N GLU A 173 -8.57 0.99 11.56
CA GLU A 173 -9.25 0.34 12.69
C GLU A 173 -8.52 0.59 14.02
N VAL A 174 -7.20 0.47 14.02
CA VAL A 174 -6.36 0.80 15.19
C VAL A 174 -6.51 2.26 15.56
N LEU A 175 -6.42 3.18 14.59
CA LEU A 175 -6.58 4.61 14.85
C LEU A 175 -7.98 4.93 15.38
N ARG A 176 -9.03 4.33 14.84
CA ARG A 176 -10.39 4.49 15.36
C ARG A 176 -10.49 4.02 16.80
N GLY A 177 -9.93 2.86 17.12
CA GLY A 177 -9.90 2.34 18.49
C GLY A 177 -9.13 3.25 19.44
N ALA A 178 -7.95 3.72 19.03
CA ALA A 178 -7.14 4.66 19.79
C ALA A 178 -7.87 5.98 20.03
N VAL A 179 -8.54 6.53 19.01
CA VAL A 179 -9.36 7.76 19.13
C VAL A 179 -10.55 7.54 20.08
N ASN A 180 -11.20 6.38 20.03
CA ASN A 180 -12.30 6.05 20.94
C ASN A 180 -11.85 5.84 22.39
N ALA A 181 -10.58 5.47 22.60
CA ALA A 181 -9.98 5.30 23.93
C ALA A 181 -9.58 6.63 24.58
N LEU A 182 -9.53 7.73 23.82
CA LEU A 182 -9.16 9.05 24.34
C LEU A 182 -10.13 9.52 25.44
N PRO A 183 -9.64 10.25 26.45
CA PRO A 183 -10.50 10.86 27.45
C PRO A 183 -11.48 11.82 26.79
N LYS A 184 -12.74 11.77 27.23
CA LYS A 184 -13.77 12.71 26.78
C LYS A 184 -13.68 13.97 27.65
N GLY A 185 -13.36 15.11 27.04
CA GLY A 185 -13.23 16.39 27.73
C GLY A 185 -12.91 17.53 26.77
N GLU A 186 -13.01 18.76 27.26
CA GLU A 186 -12.69 19.97 26.47
C GLU A 186 -11.18 20.18 26.32
N GLU A 187 -10.37 19.77 27.31
CA GLU A 187 -8.92 19.87 27.27
C GLU A 187 -8.27 18.55 26.84
N PHE A 188 -7.15 18.64 26.12
CA PHE A 188 -6.37 17.50 25.69
C PHE A 188 -5.08 17.41 26.51
N ASP A 189 -5.04 16.48 27.47
CA ASP A 189 -3.81 16.14 28.18
C ASP A 189 -3.03 15.06 27.43
N LYS A 190 -1.83 15.42 26.95
CA LYS A 190 -0.97 14.54 26.15
C LYS A 190 -0.51 13.29 26.92
N GLU A 191 -0.25 13.39 28.22
CA GLU A 191 0.21 12.25 29.02
C GLU A 191 -0.94 11.28 29.29
N VAL A 192 -2.13 11.80 29.61
CA VAL A 192 -3.33 10.97 29.79
C VAL A 192 -3.74 10.32 28.46
N ALA A 193 -3.74 11.08 27.36
CA ALA A 193 -4.04 10.56 26.04
C ALA A 193 -3.05 9.47 25.62
N LYS A 194 -1.75 9.69 25.84
CA LYS A 194 -0.72 8.69 25.56
C LYS A 194 -0.92 7.42 26.37
N ALA A 195 -1.18 7.54 27.67
CA ALA A 195 -1.45 6.39 28.52
C ALA A 195 -2.70 5.61 28.07
N ALA A 196 -3.77 6.32 27.68
CA ALA A 196 -4.99 5.70 27.17
C ALA A 196 -4.77 4.98 25.83
N ILE A 197 -3.99 5.58 24.91
CA ILE A 197 -3.62 4.96 23.64
C ILE A 197 -2.78 3.69 23.89
N HIS A 198 -1.75 3.76 24.74
CA HIS A 198 -0.93 2.58 25.06
C HIS A 198 -1.76 1.48 25.72
N ALA A 199 -2.62 1.79 26.70
CA ALA A 199 -3.49 0.81 27.32
C ALA A 199 -4.45 0.13 26.31
N PHE A 200 -4.90 0.87 25.29
CA PHE A 200 -5.66 0.30 24.18
C PHE A 200 -4.77 -0.62 23.31
N LEU A 201 -3.57 -0.17 22.93
CA LEU A 201 -2.67 -0.92 22.06
C LEU A 201 -2.12 -2.19 22.72
N ASP A 202 -1.85 -2.17 24.03
CA ASP A 202 -1.39 -3.34 24.78
C ASP A 202 -2.44 -4.45 24.83
N ASN A 203 -3.72 -4.06 24.79
CA ASN A 203 -4.86 -4.98 24.71
C ASN A 203 -5.34 -5.19 23.27
N TRP A 204 -4.73 -4.53 22.29
CA TRP A 204 -5.11 -4.67 20.89
C TRP A 204 -4.55 -5.99 20.37
N SER A 205 -5.46 -6.91 20.06
CA SER A 205 -5.15 -8.08 19.26
C SER A 205 -5.68 -7.86 17.83
N ASP A 206 -4.88 -8.23 16.84
CA ASP A 206 -5.41 -8.38 15.49
C ASP A 206 -6.31 -9.63 15.49
N GLU A 207 -7.60 -9.47 15.80
CA GLU A 207 -8.59 -10.53 15.68
C GLU A 207 -8.58 -11.18 14.28
N LYS A 208 -7.97 -10.56 13.26
CA LYS A 208 -7.82 -11.17 11.94
C LYS A 208 -6.74 -12.25 11.87
N ILE A 209 -5.88 -12.40 12.87
CA ILE A 209 -4.82 -13.42 12.87
C ILE A 209 -5.12 -14.58 13.83
N GLU A 210 -5.90 -14.38 14.89
CA GLU A 210 -6.26 -15.48 15.84
C GLU A 210 -7.71 -15.44 16.36
N GLY A 211 -8.64 -14.75 15.71
CA GLY A 211 -10.06 -14.97 15.94
C GLY A 211 -10.49 -16.29 15.30
N GLU A 212 -11.29 -17.11 15.99
CA GLU A 212 -12.06 -18.18 15.35
C GLU A 212 -12.82 -17.53 14.20
N VAL A 213 -12.29 -17.66 12.97
CA VAL A 213 -12.98 -17.19 11.77
C VAL A 213 -14.37 -17.80 11.92
N ASP A 214 -15.42 -16.97 11.89
CA ASP A 214 -16.77 -17.51 11.78
C ASP A 214 -16.85 -18.17 10.40
N ILE A 215 -16.34 -19.41 10.34
CA ILE A 215 -16.22 -20.26 9.15
C ILE A 215 -17.62 -20.40 8.59
N THR A 216 -18.64 -20.42 9.45
CA THR A 216 -20.04 -20.49 9.09
C THR A 216 -20.50 -19.23 8.35
N ALA A 217 -20.26 -18.03 8.88
CA ALA A 217 -20.61 -16.77 8.21
C ALA A 217 -19.80 -16.55 6.92
N ARG A 218 -18.53 -16.96 6.90
CA ARG A 218 -17.70 -16.90 5.68
C ARG A 218 -18.20 -17.88 4.62
N ALA A 219 -18.58 -19.10 5.00
CA ALA A 219 -19.16 -20.10 4.12
C ALA A 219 -20.54 -19.68 3.59
N GLN A 220 -21.39 -19.08 4.43
CA GLN A 220 -22.70 -18.56 4.03
C GLN A 220 -22.59 -17.45 2.97
N LYS A 221 -21.51 -16.67 2.99
CA LYS A 221 -21.24 -15.62 1.98
C LYS A 221 -20.59 -16.17 0.70
N ALA A 222 -20.05 -17.39 0.72
CA ALA A 222 -19.38 -17.99 -0.43
C ALA A 222 -20.36 -18.25 -1.60
N VAL A 223 -21.62 -18.59 -1.27
CA VAL A 223 -22.69 -18.73 -2.27
C VAL A 223 -23.55 -17.46 -2.27
N SER A 224 -23.41 -16.64 -3.31
CA SER A 224 -24.22 -15.44 -3.47
C SER A 224 -25.67 -15.79 -3.84
N MET A 225 -26.54 -15.93 -2.84
CA MET A 225 -27.98 -16.17 -3.04
C MET A 225 -28.67 -15.14 -3.94
N PRO A 226 -28.33 -13.83 -3.91
CA PRO A 226 -28.86 -12.86 -4.87
C PRO A 226 -28.49 -13.19 -6.32
N TRP A 227 -27.27 -13.68 -6.56
CA TRP A 227 -26.82 -14.09 -7.89
C TRP A 227 -27.48 -15.40 -8.35
N VAL A 228 -27.57 -16.40 -7.47
CA VAL A 228 -28.24 -17.69 -7.78
C VAL A 228 -29.71 -17.48 -8.11
N ARG A 229 -30.42 -16.63 -7.34
CA ARG A 229 -31.81 -16.27 -7.62
C ARG A 229 -31.96 -15.54 -8.96
N ARG A 230 -31.01 -14.68 -9.32
CA ARG A 230 -31.01 -13.98 -10.62
C ARG A 230 -30.78 -14.94 -11.78
N LEU A 231 -29.88 -15.92 -11.62
CA LEU A 231 -29.60 -16.93 -12.63
C LEU A 231 -30.79 -17.89 -12.80
N ALA A 232 -31.38 -18.37 -11.69
CA ALA A 232 -32.53 -19.28 -11.71
C ALA A 232 -33.79 -18.67 -12.34
N ARG A 233 -33.95 -17.34 -12.29
CA ARG A 233 -35.02 -16.62 -13.01
C ARG A 233 -34.86 -16.66 -14.53
N LYS A 234 -33.64 -16.82 -15.03
CA LYS A 234 -33.33 -16.88 -16.47
C LYS A 234 -33.26 -18.31 -16.98
N ASP A 235 -32.57 -19.18 -16.24
CA ASP A 235 -32.43 -20.61 -16.53
C ASP A 235 -32.18 -21.34 -15.20
N ARG A 236 -33.16 -22.16 -14.81
CA ARG A 236 -33.08 -22.95 -13.58
C ARG A 236 -32.02 -24.05 -13.68
N ALA A 237 -31.88 -24.68 -14.86
CA ALA A 237 -30.87 -25.70 -15.09
C ALA A 237 -29.45 -25.12 -15.07
N ALA A 238 -29.26 -23.86 -15.51
CA ALA A 238 -27.98 -23.17 -15.38
C ALA A 238 -27.60 -22.88 -13.92
N ALA A 239 -28.59 -22.51 -13.08
CA ALA A 239 -28.36 -22.30 -11.66
C ALA A 239 -27.94 -23.60 -10.95
N GLU A 240 -28.59 -24.73 -11.29
CA GLU A 240 -28.22 -26.04 -10.78
C GLU A 240 -26.81 -26.46 -11.23
N ARG A 241 -26.45 -26.28 -12.51
CA ARG A 241 -25.07 -26.54 -13.00
C ARG A 241 -24.01 -25.74 -12.25
N TYR A 242 -24.29 -24.48 -11.92
CA TYR A 242 -23.36 -23.66 -11.14
C TYR A 242 -23.16 -24.18 -9.72
N LEU A 243 -24.25 -24.56 -9.03
CA LEU A 243 -24.16 -25.10 -7.67
C LEU A 243 -23.40 -26.43 -7.65
N ASN A 244 -23.66 -27.31 -8.62
CA ASN A 244 -22.93 -28.57 -8.76
C ASN A 244 -21.44 -28.34 -9.05
N ALA A 245 -21.09 -27.32 -9.85
CA ALA A 245 -19.70 -26.96 -10.12
C ALA A 245 -18.98 -26.44 -8.86
N LEU A 246 -19.67 -25.68 -8.00
CA LEU A 246 -19.13 -25.24 -6.71
C LEU A 246 -18.89 -26.44 -5.77
N GLU A 247 -19.82 -27.39 -5.69
CA GLU A 247 -19.65 -28.60 -4.90
C GLU A 247 -18.45 -29.42 -5.37
N ALA A 248 -18.25 -29.56 -6.68
CA ALA A 248 -17.10 -30.24 -7.25
C ALA A 248 -15.77 -29.54 -6.89
N GLU A 249 -15.73 -28.21 -6.87
CA GLU A 249 -14.53 -27.46 -6.48
C GLU A 249 -14.24 -27.60 -4.98
N ILE A 250 -15.27 -27.58 -4.14
CA ILE A 250 -15.14 -27.86 -2.71
C ILE A 250 -14.60 -29.27 -2.48
N ALA A 251 -15.05 -30.26 -3.25
CA ALA A 251 -14.52 -31.63 -3.18
C ALA A 251 -13.03 -31.70 -3.53
N LYS A 252 -12.58 -31.02 -4.60
CA LYS A 252 -11.15 -30.93 -4.94
C LYS A 252 -10.32 -30.28 -3.83
N CYS A 253 -10.82 -29.19 -3.24
CA CYS A 253 -10.13 -28.54 -2.12
C CYS A 253 -9.99 -29.48 -0.93
N ARG A 254 -11.00 -30.33 -0.64
CA ARG A 254 -10.92 -31.33 0.43
C ARG A 254 -9.88 -32.41 0.12
N GLU A 255 -9.84 -32.91 -1.11
CA GLU A 255 -8.83 -33.90 -1.53
C GLU A 255 -7.41 -33.36 -1.35
N GLN A 256 -7.14 -32.12 -1.77
CA GLN A 256 -5.85 -31.44 -1.59
C GLN A 256 -5.44 -31.27 -0.13
N LEU A 257 -6.41 -31.15 0.79
CA LEU A 257 -6.15 -31.05 2.23
C LEU A 257 -5.88 -32.40 2.88
N THR A 258 -6.36 -33.50 2.28
CA THR A 258 -6.11 -34.87 2.75
C THR A 258 -4.84 -35.50 2.17
N GLU A 259 -4.27 -34.95 1.10
CA GLU A 259 -2.97 -35.37 0.59
C GLU A 259 -1.85 -34.98 1.59
N PRO A 260 -0.96 -35.91 2.00
CA PRO A 260 0.15 -35.56 2.88
C PRO A 260 1.04 -34.52 2.19
N ALA A 261 1.32 -33.43 2.90
CA ALA A 261 2.19 -32.36 2.41
C ALA A 261 3.49 -32.94 1.85
N LYS A 262 3.74 -32.73 0.55
CA LYS A 262 5.04 -33.05 -0.06
C LYS A 262 6.12 -32.39 0.79
N PRO A 263 7.14 -33.12 1.28
CA PRO A 263 8.19 -32.51 2.09
C PRO A 263 8.84 -31.39 1.29
N LYS A 264 8.93 -30.21 1.90
CA LYS A 264 9.74 -29.10 1.40
C LYS A 264 11.13 -29.68 1.11
N ARG A 265 11.58 -29.61 -0.16
CA ARG A 265 12.99 -29.84 -0.49
C ARG A 265 13.80 -28.71 0.14
N GLY A 266 14.16 -28.90 1.41
CA GLY A 266 15.13 -28.10 2.12
C GLY A 266 16.52 -28.60 1.81
N SER A 267 17.40 -27.67 1.47
CA SER A 267 18.75 -27.54 2.03
C SER A 267 19.47 -28.86 2.33
N GLY A 268 20.21 -29.35 1.33
CA GLY A 268 21.27 -30.32 1.56
C GLY A 268 22.45 -29.64 2.24
N GLU A 269 22.46 -29.66 3.58
CA GLU A 269 23.66 -29.56 4.38
C GLU A 269 24.00 -30.99 4.82
N ALA A 270 25.04 -31.55 4.22
CA ALA A 270 25.58 -32.86 4.57
C ALA A 270 27.06 -32.67 4.93
N ALA A 271 27.35 -32.74 6.23
CA ALA A 271 28.69 -32.95 6.74
C ALA A 271 28.90 -34.45 6.99
N GLU A 272 29.76 -35.04 6.14
CA GLU A 272 30.91 -35.95 6.43
C GLU A 272 30.76 -37.18 7.36
N PRO A 273 31.78 -38.08 7.43
CA PRO A 273 32.89 -38.37 6.50
C PRO A 273 33.08 -39.88 6.24
N GLN A 274 33.72 -40.28 5.14
CA GLN A 274 34.50 -41.53 5.10
C GLN A 274 35.79 -41.38 4.30
N ASP A 275 36.86 -41.50 5.07
CA ASP A 275 38.25 -41.81 4.78
C ASP A 275 38.47 -42.70 3.54
N ARG A 276 39.35 -42.25 2.63
CA ARG A 276 40.23 -43.09 1.78
C ARG A 276 41.18 -42.23 0.93
N THR A 277 42.42 -42.18 1.41
CA THR A 277 43.69 -42.30 0.68
C THR A 277 43.79 -41.72 -0.74
N VAL A 278 44.62 -40.68 -0.84
CA VAL A 278 45.19 -40.14 -2.08
C VAL A 278 46.34 -41.04 -2.53
N GLU A 279 46.29 -41.54 -3.77
CA GLU A 279 47.49 -41.98 -4.48
C GLU A 279 47.42 -41.54 -5.96
N ALA A 280 48.59 -41.13 -6.44
CA ALA A 280 48.88 -40.38 -7.65
C ALA A 280 48.45 -41.05 -8.96
N ALA A 281 48.23 -40.25 -10.01
CA ALA A 281 49.22 -40.06 -11.09
C ALA A 281 48.60 -39.55 -12.40
N ASP A 282 49.42 -38.75 -13.08
CA ASP A 282 49.54 -38.59 -14.54
C ASP A 282 48.41 -37.98 -15.40
N LYS A 283 48.68 -36.72 -15.78
CA LYS A 283 48.55 -36.21 -17.17
C LYS A 283 49.43 -37.07 -18.12
N PRO A 284 49.21 -37.12 -19.45
CA PRO A 284 49.14 -35.89 -20.27
C PRO A 284 48.39 -35.97 -21.63
N GLU A 285 48.42 -34.81 -22.33
CA GLU A 285 48.44 -34.62 -23.80
C GLU A 285 47.22 -35.01 -24.65
N ALA A 286 46.90 -34.42 -25.80
CA ALA A 286 47.16 -33.15 -26.46
C ALA A 286 46.33 -33.13 -27.78
N LEU A 287 46.41 -32.01 -28.51
CA LEU A 287 45.92 -31.69 -29.86
C LEU A 287 44.54 -31.01 -29.92
N LYS A 288 44.46 -29.70 -30.22
CA LYS A 288 44.70 -29.01 -31.52
C LYS A 288 43.75 -29.54 -32.61
N ALA A 289 43.13 -28.76 -33.49
CA ALA A 289 42.94 -27.33 -33.75
C ALA A 289 41.91 -27.32 -34.92
N GLY A 290 41.17 -26.22 -35.13
CA GLY A 290 40.28 -26.17 -36.30
C GLY A 290 39.38 -24.94 -36.33
N THR A 291 39.98 -23.80 -36.63
CA THR A 291 39.34 -22.58 -37.12
C THR A 291 38.51 -22.85 -38.37
N GLU A 292 37.36 -22.20 -38.52
CA GLU A 292 37.03 -21.30 -39.66
C GLU A 292 35.55 -20.91 -39.68
N THR A 293 35.32 -19.60 -39.68
CA THR A 293 34.15 -18.91 -40.25
C THR A 293 34.74 -18.03 -41.35
N PRO A 294 34.09 -17.83 -42.51
CA PRO A 294 33.25 -16.64 -42.65
C PRO A 294 32.02 -16.77 -43.60
N GLU A 295 30.90 -16.12 -43.20
CA GLU A 295 30.11 -15.08 -43.91
C GLU A 295 29.66 -15.24 -45.40
N PRO A 296 28.82 -14.33 -46.00
CA PRO A 296 27.50 -14.69 -46.54
C PRO A 296 27.27 -14.31 -48.03
N ALA A 297 26.14 -14.73 -48.62
CA ALA A 297 25.55 -14.16 -49.85
C ALA A 297 24.07 -14.60 -49.95
N ALA A 298 23.07 -13.72 -49.93
CA ALA A 298 22.60 -12.79 -50.98
C ALA A 298 21.37 -13.34 -51.72
N ALA A 299 20.21 -12.71 -51.49
CA ALA A 299 19.20 -12.28 -52.47
C ALA A 299 18.10 -11.50 -51.74
#